data_AF-A0A1V9DB89-F1
#
_entry.id   AF-A0A1V9DB89-F1
#
_cell.length_a   1.000
_cell.length_b   1.000
_cell.length_c   1.000
_cell.angle_alpha   90.00
_cell.angle_beta   90.00
_cell.angle_gamma   90.00
#
_symmetry.space_group_name_H-M   'P 1'
#
loop_
_entity.id
_entity.type
_entity.pdbx_description
1 polymer ?
#
loop_
_entity_poly.entity_id
_entity_poly.type
_entity_poly.pdbx_seq_one_letter_code
_entity_poly.pdbx_strand_id
1 'polypeptide(L)'
;MIPSVSLKPLHWHPYIAPVEVDAATPAQLDAMKVTPSNKKISEYVRTLVHDPESYVARTALFNAIMYVEGGLNRADRELGALGASIVNGCKYCAVVHARRHVQLAENDAAVSAIYFDRADALGARDAAIYRFARRLSVTPSEATPDDVAALRAVGMNEAEIVDLIHAIAIFGWANRLMHVLGHADQNK
;
A
#
# COMPACT_ATOMS: atom_id res chain seq x y z
N MET A 1 -2.29 -24.31 -20.24
CA MET A 1 -3.40 -23.69 -19.47
C MET A 1 -2.86 -23.40 -18.08
N ILE A 2 -2.97 -22.17 -17.60
CA ILE A 2 -2.47 -21.80 -16.27
C ILE A 2 -3.54 -22.22 -15.24
N PRO A 3 -3.18 -22.87 -14.11
CA PRO A 3 -4.15 -23.19 -13.07
C PRO A 3 -4.80 -21.93 -12.48
N SER A 4 -6.04 -22.05 -12.03
CA SER A 4 -6.73 -20.98 -11.29
C SER A 4 -6.16 -20.84 -9.87
N VAL A 5 -6.15 -19.63 -9.33
CA VAL A 5 -5.65 -19.34 -7.98
C VAL A 5 -6.78 -18.98 -7.01
N SER A 6 -6.70 -19.52 -5.79
CA SER A 6 -7.58 -19.12 -4.68
C SER A 6 -6.81 -18.28 -3.66
N LEU A 7 -7.27 -17.04 -3.45
CA LEU A 7 -6.59 -16.08 -2.58
C LEU A 7 -7.28 -16.03 -1.20
N LYS A 8 -6.64 -16.64 -0.20
CA LYS A 8 -7.10 -16.54 1.20
C LYS A 8 -6.75 -15.16 1.80
N PRO A 9 -7.63 -14.57 2.63
CA PRO A 9 -7.30 -13.33 3.33
C PRO A 9 -6.09 -13.53 4.24
N LEU A 10 -5.25 -12.50 4.33
CA LEU A 10 -4.17 -12.42 5.31
C LEU A 10 -4.57 -11.51 6.47
N HIS A 11 -3.91 -11.69 7.61
CA HIS A 11 -3.97 -10.78 8.76
C HIS A 11 -2.67 -9.95 8.80
N TRP A 12 -2.79 -8.66 9.08
CA TRP A 12 -1.64 -7.75 9.20
C TRP A 12 -1.32 -7.58 10.68
N HIS A 13 -0.04 -7.71 11.04
CA HIS A 13 0.42 -7.65 12.43
C HIS A 13 1.39 -6.48 12.59
N PRO A 14 1.07 -5.45 13.40
CA PRO A 14 1.94 -4.31 13.60
C PRO A 14 3.12 -4.62 14.53
N TYR A 15 4.21 -3.88 14.35
CA TYR A 15 5.36 -3.87 15.28
C TYR A 15 5.29 -2.74 16.34
N ILE A 16 4.37 -1.79 16.17
CA ILE A 16 4.00 -0.76 17.14
C ILE A 16 2.62 -1.14 17.70
N ALA A 17 2.43 -1.09 19.02
CA ALA A 17 1.16 -1.50 19.62
C ALA A 17 -0.01 -0.66 19.04
N PRO A 18 -1.14 -1.26 18.61
CA PRO A 18 -2.29 -0.48 18.17
C PRO A 18 -2.88 0.36 19.30
N VAL A 19 -3.42 1.55 18.99
CA VAL A 19 -4.19 2.35 19.96
C VAL A 19 -5.42 1.56 20.41
N GLU A 20 -5.59 1.36 21.72
CA GLU A 20 -6.80 0.78 22.31
C GLU A 20 -7.97 1.76 22.23
N VAL A 21 -9.14 1.28 21.80
CA VAL A 21 -10.29 2.15 21.46
C VAL A 21 -10.86 2.84 22.70
N ASP A 22 -10.84 2.16 23.85
CA ASP A 22 -11.28 2.69 25.15
C ASP A 22 -10.31 3.72 25.74
N ALA A 23 -9.03 3.66 25.36
CA ALA A 23 -7.99 4.61 25.77
C ALA A 23 -7.71 5.71 24.73
N ALA A 24 -8.39 5.69 23.58
CA ALA A 24 -8.14 6.61 22.48
C ALA A 24 -8.56 8.05 22.82
N THR A 25 -7.74 9.02 22.40
CA THR A 25 -8.08 10.45 22.49
C THR A 25 -9.26 10.80 21.56
N PRO A 26 -9.96 11.93 21.78
CA PRO A 26 -11.02 12.38 20.87
C PRO A 26 -10.57 12.52 19.41
N ALA A 27 -9.34 13.01 19.18
CA ALA A 27 -8.78 13.15 17.83
C ALA A 27 -8.54 11.77 17.17
N GLN A 28 -8.06 10.79 17.94
CA GLN A 28 -7.88 9.41 17.45
C GLN A 28 -9.21 8.75 17.12
N LEU A 29 -10.22 8.90 18.00
CA LEU A 29 -11.56 8.38 17.77
C LEU A 29 -12.22 8.99 16.53
N ASP A 30 -12.03 10.29 16.30
CA ASP A 30 -12.55 10.95 15.11
C ASP A 30 -11.85 10.46 13.85
N ALA A 31 -10.51 10.37 13.88
CA ALA A 31 -9.72 9.83 12.79
C ALA A 31 -10.14 8.40 12.41
N MET A 32 -10.40 7.51 13.39
CA MET A 32 -10.85 6.13 13.15
C MET A 32 -12.17 6.03 12.35
N LYS A 33 -12.97 7.09 12.24
CA LYS A 33 -14.18 7.14 11.39
C LYS A 33 -13.84 7.16 9.91
N VAL A 34 -12.68 7.67 9.54
CA VAL A 34 -12.16 7.69 8.17
C VAL A 34 -11.43 6.38 7.94
N THR A 35 -11.96 5.45 7.15
CA THR A 35 -11.29 4.16 6.91
C THR A 35 -10.97 3.93 5.44
N PRO A 36 -9.88 3.21 5.12
CA PRO A 36 -9.62 2.78 3.75
C PRO A 36 -10.80 1.96 3.25
N SER A 37 -11.34 2.32 2.08
CA SER A 37 -12.51 1.64 1.47
C SER A 37 -13.82 1.71 2.29
N ASN A 38 -13.91 2.60 3.29
CA ASN A 38 -15.09 2.76 4.17
C ASN A 38 -15.51 1.45 4.87
N LYS A 39 -14.52 0.72 5.42
CA LYS A 39 -14.69 -0.57 6.14
C LYS A 39 -14.45 -0.44 7.65
N LYS A 40 -14.25 -1.58 8.32
CA LYS A 40 -14.07 -1.75 9.77
C LYS A 40 -12.79 -1.07 10.29
N ILE A 41 -12.83 -0.68 11.57
CA ILE A 41 -11.66 -0.27 12.36
C ILE A 41 -10.82 -1.53 12.65
N SER A 42 -9.70 -1.68 11.94
CA SER A 42 -8.77 -2.81 12.07
C SER A 42 -7.54 -2.45 12.91
N GLU A 43 -6.69 -3.42 13.24
CA GLU A 43 -5.37 -3.17 13.84
C GLU A 43 -4.53 -2.22 12.99
N TYR A 44 -4.65 -2.28 11.67
CA TYR A 44 -4.00 -1.33 10.75
C TYR A 44 -4.50 0.11 10.98
N VAL A 45 -5.81 0.33 11.07
CA VAL A 45 -6.39 1.66 11.37
C VAL A 45 -5.93 2.12 12.75
N ARG A 46 -6.04 1.25 13.76
CA ARG A 46 -5.67 1.54 15.15
C ARG A 46 -4.19 1.83 15.35
N THR A 47 -3.31 1.27 14.51
CA THR A 47 -1.88 1.56 14.57
C THR A 47 -1.57 2.92 13.94
N LEU A 48 -2.21 3.28 12.83
CA LEU A 48 -1.92 4.54 12.14
C LEU A 48 -2.43 5.78 12.86
N VAL A 49 -3.48 5.66 13.69
CA VAL A 49 -3.98 6.80 14.48
C VAL A 49 -3.08 7.19 15.65
N HIS A 50 -1.89 6.59 15.83
CA HIS A 50 -0.84 7.22 16.63
C HIS A 50 -0.50 8.63 16.11
N ASP A 51 -0.68 8.86 14.80
CA ASP A 51 -0.65 10.16 14.15
C ASP A 51 -1.99 10.38 13.38
N PRO A 52 -3.01 10.95 14.05
CA PRO A 52 -4.35 11.09 13.49
C PRO A 52 -4.40 11.93 12.20
N GLU A 53 -3.62 13.01 12.14
CA GLU A 53 -3.68 13.96 11.02
C GLU A 53 -3.12 13.33 9.74
N SER A 54 -1.91 12.76 9.82
CA SER A 54 -1.30 12.07 8.67
C SER A 54 -2.15 10.89 8.21
N TYR A 55 -2.75 10.15 9.15
CA TYR A 55 -3.65 9.04 8.83
C TYR A 55 -4.86 9.50 8.02
N VAL A 56 -5.54 10.58 8.44
CA VAL A 56 -6.72 11.11 7.74
C VAL A 56 -6.32 11.60 6.35
N ALA A 57 -5.25 12.38 6.24
CA ALA A 57 -4.76 12.89 4.95
C ALA A 57 -4.41 11.75 3.97
N ARG A 58 -3.67 10.75 4.44
CA ARG A 58 -3.32 9.55 3.66
C ARG A 58 -4.56 8.76 3.24
N THR A 59 -5.55 8.63 4.12
CA THR A 59 -6.75 7.84 3.82
C THR A 59 -7.67 8.57 2.84
N ALA A 60 -7.80 9.88 2.98
CA ALA A 60 -8.49 10.74 2.01
C ALA A 60 -7.83 10.64 0.63
N LEU A 61 -6.50 10.82 0.55
CA LEU A 61 -5.75 10.69 -0.71
C LEU A 61 -5.90 9.30 -1.32
N PHE A 62 -5.76 8.24 -0.52
CA PHE A 62 -5.93 6.87 -1.00
C PHE A 62 -7.32 6.64 -1.57
N ASN A 63 -8.38 7.08 -0.88
CA ASN A 63 -9.74 6.92 -1.36
C ASN A 63 -9.95 7.74 -2.65
N ALA A 64 -9.39 8.95 -2.73
CA ALA A 64 -9.40 9.78 -3.92
C ALA A 64 -8.60 9.20 -5.09
N ILE A 65 -7.59 8.35 -4.87
CA ILE A 65 -6.86 7.69 -5.97
C ILE A 65 -7.56 6.38 -6.37
N MET A 66 -7.92 5.55 -5.40
CA MET A 66 -8.41 4.19 -5.66
C MET A 66 -9.88 4.13 -6.03
N TYR A 67 -10.69 5.10 -5.61
CA TYR A 67 -12.15 5.09 -5.78
C TYR A 67 -12.72 6.29 -6.55
N VAL A 68 -11.89 7.23 -7.02
CA VAL A 68 -12.37 8.33 -7.88
C VAL A 68 -13.00 7.82 -9.18
N GLU A 69 -14.07 8.49 -9.60
CA GLU A 69 -14.73 8.26 -10.88
C GLU A 69 -13.91 8.84 -12.05
N GLY A 70 -13.93 8.16 -13.20
CA GLY A 70 -13.14 8.56 -14.36
C GLY A 70 -11.66 8.14 -14.28
N GLY A 71 -10.89 8.42 -15.34
CA GLY A 71 -9.48 7.99 -15.45
C GLY A 71 -9.30 6.48 -15.63
N LEU A 72 -8.28 5.91 -14.97
CA LEU A 72 -7.99 4.47 -15.06
C LEU A 72 -9.12 3.64 -14.43
N ASN A 73 -9.53 2.55 -15.09
CA ASN A 73 -10.58 1.67 -14.55
C ASN A 73 -10.13 1.04 -13.21
N ARG A 74 -11.09 0.61 -12.39
CA ARG A 74 -10.77 0.13 -11.03
C ARG A 74 -9.96 -1.17 -11.03
N ALA A 75 -10.26 -2.12 -11.91
CA ALA A 75 -9.52 -3.38 -11.99
C ALA A 75 -8.04 -3.15 -12.34
N ASP A 76 -7.76 -2.23 -13.26
CA ASP A 76 -6.42 -1.82 -13.67
C ASP A 76 -5.67 -1.11 -12.54
N ARG A 77 -6.35 -0.27 -11.74
CA ARG A 77 -5.76 0.32 -10.53
C ARG A 77 -5.31 -0.77 -9.56
N GLU A 78 -6.16 -1.77 -9.33
CA GLU A 78 -5.81 -2.92 -8.48
C GLU A 78 -4.67 -3.76 -9.09
N LEU A 79 -4.62 -3.90 -10.42
CA LEU A 79 -3.53 -4.61 -11.11
C LEU A 79 -2.19 -3.87 -10.96
N GLY A 80 -2.20 -2.55 -11.11
CA GLY A 80 -1.04 -1.70 -10.85
C GLY A 80 -0.59 -1.79 -9.40
N ALA A 81 -1.52 -1.71 -8.45
CA ALA A 81 -1.25 -1.87 -7.02
C ALA A 81 -0.73 -3.27 -6.67
N LEU A 82 -1.23 -4.33 -7.32
CA LEU A 82 -0.72 -5.69 -7.21
C LEU A 82 0.74 -5.78 -7.69
N GLY A 83 1.02 -5.27 -8.90
CA GLY A 83 2.38 -5.23 -9.46
C GLY A 83 3.36 -4.50 -8.55
N ALA A 84 2.94 -3.34 -8.02
CA ALA A 84 3.72 -2.59 -7.05
C ALA A 84 3.97 -3.35 -5.75
N SER A 85 2.93 -4.00 -5.22
CA SER A 85 2.99 -4.76 -3.97
C SER A 85 3.93 -5.97 -4.06
N ILE A 86 3.96 -6.64 -5.20
CA ILE A 86 4.87 -7.77 -5.47
C ILE A 86 6.32 -7.29 -5.47
N VAL A 87 6.62 -6.17 -6.13
CA VAL A 87 8.00 -5.64 -6.19
C VAL A 87 8.47 -5.15 -4.82
N ASN A 88 7.58 -4.51 -4.06
CA ASN A 88 7.90 -4.03 -2.71
C ASN A 88 7.90 -5.14 -1.64
N GLY A 89 7.59 -6.40 -2.01
CA GLY A 89 7.57 -7.51 -1.06
C GLY A 89 6.39 -7.50 -0.06
N CYS A 90 5.39 -6.63 -0.24
CA CYS A 90 4.22 -6.57 0.65
C CYS A 90 3.23 -7.70 0.32
N LYS A 91 3.40 -8.87 0.94
CA LYS A 91 2.49 -10.02 0.77
C LYS A 91 1.04 -9.68 1.09
N TYR A 92 0.80 -8.92 2.17
CA TYR A 92 -0.54 -8.49 2.56
C TYR A 92 -1.22 -7.65 1.48
N CYS A 93 -0.54 -6.61 1.00
CA CYS A 93 -1.03 -5.71 -0.04
C CYS A 93 -1.27 -6.48 -1.35
N ALA A 94 -0.33 -7.36 -1.74
CA ALA A 94 -0.45 -8.17 -2.94
C ALA A 94 -1.72 -9.04 -2.90
N VAL A 95 -2.01 -9.71 -1.77
CA VAL A 95 -3.24 -10.50 -1.62
C VAL A 95 -4.49 -9.62 -1.64
N VAL A 96 -4.49 -8.47 -0.96
CA VAL A 96 -5.64 -7.55 -0.94
C VAL A 96 -5.98 -7.05 -2.34
N HIS A 97 -4.98 -6.55 -3.06
CA HIS A 97 -5.16 -6.00 -4.40
C HIS A 97 -5.44 -7.08 -5.44
N ALA A 98 -4.81 -8.25 -5.35
CA ALA A 98 -5.15 -9.39 -6.20
C ALA A 98 -6.62 -9.81 -6.03
N ARG A 99 -7.10 -9.95 -4.79
CA ARG A 99 -8.51 -10.29 -4.52
C ARG A 99 -9.46 -9.25 -5.08
N ARG A 100 -9.12 -7.98 -4.92
CA ARG A 100 -9.95 -6.88 -5.40
C ARG A 100 -9.95 -6.79 -6.93
N HIS A 101 -8.80 -7.03 -7.57
CA HIS A 101 -8.71 -7.17 -9.02
C HIS A 101 -9.60 -8.30 -9.52
N VAL A 102 -9.48 -9.52 -8.98
CA VAL A 102 -10.32 -10.67 -9.40
C VAL A 102 -11.80 -10.35 -9.27
N GLN A 103 -12.20 -9.72 -8.15
CA GLN A 103 -13.58 -9.33 -7.92
C GLN A 103 -14.09 -8.31 -8.95
N LEU A 104 -13.25 -7.34 -9.35
CA LEU A 104 -13.64 -6.26 -10.26
C LEU A 104 -13.53 -6.67 -11.74
N ALA A 105 -12.60 -7.55 -12.06
CA ALA A 105 -12.38 -8.09 -13.41
C ALA A 105 -13.27 -9.31 -13.69
N GLU A 106 -13.93 -9.85 -12.65
CA GLU A 106 -14.78 -11.05 -12.70
C GLU A 106 -14.05 -12.28 -13.27
N ASN A 107 -12.71 -12.31 -13.17
CA ASN A 107 -11.86 -13.42 -13.59
C ASN A 107 -10.52 -13.37 -12.84
N ASP A 108 -9.79 -14.49 -12.83
CA ASP A 108 -8.50 -14.63 -12.13
C ASP A 108 -7.31 -14.82 -13.07
N ALA A 109 -7.48 -14.65 -14.38
CA ALA A 109 -6.47 -15.01 -15.38
C ALA A 109 -5.18 -14.20 -15.19
N ALA A 110 -5.30 -12.88 -15.02
CA ALA A 110 -4.14 -12.01 -14.81
C ALA A 110 -3.43 -12.31 -13.48
N VAL A 111 -4.19 -12.58 -12.42
CA VAL A 111 -3.61 -12.92 -11.11
C VAL A 111 -2.95 -14.28 -11.13
N SER A 112 -3.56 -15.28 -11.77
CA SER A 112 -2.99 -16.61 -11.94
C SER A 112 -1.69 -16.55 -12.75
N ALA A 113 -1.70 -15.80 -13.86
CA ALA A 113 -0.51 -15.56 -14.66
C ALA A 113 0.62 -14.93 -13.83
N ILE A 114 0.33 -13.90 -13.05
CA ILE A 114 1.31 -13.25 -12.16
C ILE A 114 1.80 -14.20 -11.07
N TYR A 115 0.91 -14.97 -10.45
CA TYR A 115 1.23 -15.89 -9.35
C TYR A 115 2.16 -17.03 -9.79
N PHE A 116 1.95 -17.56 -11.00
CA PHE A 116 2.76 -18.63 -11.58
C PHE A 116 3.96 -18.12 -12.40
N ASP A 117 4.30 -16.83 -12.28
CA ASP A 117 5.39 -16.18 -13.02
C ASP A 117 5.29 -16.36 -14.55
N ARG A 118 4.04 -16.31 -15.05
CA ARG A 118 3.66 -16.41 -16.46
C ARG A 118 3.18 -15.07 -16.99
N ALA A 119 3.97 -14.02 -16.76
CA ALA A 119 3.65 -12.68 -17.27
C ALA A 119 3.53 -12.62 -18.80
N ASP A 120 4.13 -13.59 -19.51
CA ASP A 120 3.96 -13.81 -20.96
C ASP A 120 2.52 -14.15 -21.37
N ALA A 121 1.70 -14.65 -20.44
CA ALA A 121 0.29 -14.99 -20.68
C ALA A 121 -0.68 -13.84 -20.41
N LEU A 122 -0.19 -12.66 -20.01
CA LEU A 122 -1.02 -11.47 -19.82
C LEU A 122 -1.45 -10.89 -21.17
N GLY A 123 -2.69 -10.39 -21.23
CA GLY A 123 -3.14 -9.57 -22.35
C GLY A 123 -2.31 -8.29 -22.48
N ALA A 124 -2.25 -7.69 -23.67
CA ALA A 124 -1.36 -6.55 -23.95
C ALA A 124 -1.54 -5.38 -22.96
N ARG A 125 -2.78 -5.08 -22.55
CA ARG A 125 -3.10 -4.03 -21.57
C ARG A 125 -2.56 -4.38 -20.19
N ASP A 126 -2.88 -5.56 -19.69
CA ASP A 126 -2.45 -6.04 -18.36
C ASP A 126 -0.93 -6.15 -18.28
N ALA A 127 -0.28 -6.65 -19.34
CA ALA A 127 1.17 -6.71 -19.44
C ALA A 127 1.81 -5.32 -19.40
N ALA A 128 1.24 -4.33 -20.09
CA ALA A 128 1.74 -2.96 -20.07
C ALA A 128 1.60 -2.31 -18.68
N ILE A 129 0.43 -2.45 -18.05
CA ILE A 129 0.17 -1.96 -16.69
C ILE A 129 1.11 -2.63 -15.70
N TYR A 130 1.18 -3.97 -15.72
CA TYR A 130 2.01 -4.75 -14.81
C TYR A 130 3.49 -4.40 -14.97
N ARG A 131 4.00 -4.31 -16.21
CA ARG A 131 5.38 -3.92 -16.48
C ARG A 131 5.69 -2.51 -15.98
N PHE A 132 4.82 -1.53 -16.26
CA PHE A 132 5.02 -0.16 -15.81
C PHE A 132 5.00 -0.08 -14.28
N ALA A 133 4.00 -0.70 -13.64
CA ALA A 133 3.89 -0.77 -12.19
C ALA A 133 5.15 -1.37 -11.56
N ARG A 134 5.67 -2.48 -12.11
CA ARG A 134 6.90 -3.09 -11.62
C ARG A 134 8.11 -2.15 -11.71
N ARG A 135 8.32 -1.51 -12.86
CA ARG A 135 9.45 -0.58 -13.06
C ARG A 135 9.37 0.64 -12.14
N LEU A 136 8.17 1.19 -11.95
CA LEU A 136 7.94 2.31 -11.05
C LEU A 136 8.10 1.95 -9.56
N SER A 137 7.95 0.68 -9.21
CA SER A 137 7.88 0.22 -7.82
C SER A 137 9.19 -0.36 -7.27
N VAL A 138 10.29 -0.31 -8.01
CA VAL A 138 11.58 -0.89 -7.55
C VAL A 138 12.11 -0.10 -6.36
N THR A 139 11.78 -0.57 -5.16
CA THR A 139 12.16 0.02 -3.87
C THR A 139 11.82 -0.90 -2.69
N PRO A 140 12.34 -2.14 -2.66
CA PRO A 140 12.17 -2.97 -1.48
C PRO A 140 12.75 -2.24 -0.26
N SER A 141 11.99 -2.21 0.85
CA SER A 141 12.53 -1.73 2.12
C SER A 141 13.55 -2.74 2.63
N GLU A 142 14.78 -2.30 2.88
CA GLU A 142 15.78 -3.11 3.58
C GLU A 142 15.60 -3.05 5.10
N ALA A 143 14.80 -2.09 5.60
CA ALA A 143 14.52 -1.95 7.02
C ALA A 143 13.70 -3.13 7.56
N THR A 144 14.11 -3.60 8.74
CA THR A 144 13.65 -4.80 9.45
C THR A 144 13.14 -4.44 10.85
N PRO A 145 12.51 -5.38 11.59
CA PRO A 145 12.18 -5.16 12.99
C PRO A 145 13.41 -4.82 13.86
N ASP A 146 14.61 -5.28 13.49
CA ASP A 146 15.84 -4.99 14.22
C ASP A 146 16.25 -3.52 14.10
N ASP A 147 15.97 -2.87 12.97
CA ASP A 147 16.19 -1.42 12.80
C ASP A 147 15.25 -0.60 13.71
N VAL A 148 14.00 -1.03 13.85
CA VAL A 148 13.06 -0.41 14.82
C VAL A 148 13.54 -0.62 16.26
N ALA A 149 14.06 -1.81 16.58
CA ALA A 149 14.64 -2.09 17.89
C ALA A 149 15.89 -1.22 18.15
N ALA A 150 16.72 -0.99 17.12
CA ALA A 150 17.89 -0.11 17.22
C ALA A 150 17.49 1.35 17.49
N LEU A 151 16.42 1.86 16.85
CA LEU A 151 15.87 3.20 17.14
C LEU A 151 15.38 3.30 18.60
N ARG A 152 14.70 2.27 19.11
CA ARG A 152 14.30 2.21 20.53
C ARG A 152 15.51 2.17 21.46
N ALA A 153 16.56 1.44 21.09
CA ALA A 153 17.77 1.30 21.89
C ALA A 153 18.54 2.61 22.09
N VAL A 154 18.36 3.59 21.17
CA VAL A 154 18.91 4.95 21.32
C VAL A 154 17.95 5.93 22.01
N GLY A 155 16.84 5.43 22.55
CA GLY A 155 15.91 6.21 23.38
C GLY A 155 14.74 6.85 22.63
N MET A 156 14.55 6.56 21.33
CA MET A 156 13.38 7.07 20.60
C MET A 156 12.09 6.41 21.11
N ASN A 157 11.08 7.22 21.41
CA ASN A 157 9.76 6.75 21.77
C ASN A 157 8.93 6.38 20.52
N GLU A 158 7.74 5.79 20.73
CA GLU A 158 6.92 5.29 19.63
C GLU A 158 6.44 6.40 18.67
N ALA A 159 6.12 7.59 19.19
CA ALA A 159 5.69 8.71 18.36
C ALA A 159 6.84 9.18 17.45
N GLU A 160 8.05 9.33 17.98
CA GLU A 160 9.22 9.73 17.20
C GLU A 160 9.56 8.73 16.07
N ILE A 161 9.43 7.43 16.36
CA ILE A 161 9.68 6.37 15.36
C ILE A 161 8.60 6.39 14.27
N VAL A 162 7.33 6.54 14.65
CA VAL A 162 6.22 6.65 13.70
C VAL A 162 6.40 7.87 12.79
N ASP A 163 6.72 9.04 13.36
CA ASP A 163 6.97 10.27 12.61
C ASP A 163 8.12 10.12 11.61
N LEU A 164 9.23 9.51 12.04
CA LEU A 164 10.38 9.24 11.16
C LEU A 164 9.99 8.32 9.99
N ILE A 165 9.24 7.25 10.28
CA ILE A 165 8.75 6.31 9.25
C ILE A 165 7.82 7.05 8.28
N HIS A 166 6.91 7.91 8.76
CA HIS A 166 6.03 8.70 7.92
C HIS A 166 6.81 9.63 6.99
N ALA A 167 7.80 10.36 7.51
CA ALA A 167 8.65 11.25 6.73
C ALA A 167 9.41 10.50 5.62
N ILE A 168 10.07 9.39 5.95
CA ILE A 168 10.82 8.60 4.97
C ILE A 168 9.88 7.98 3.93
N ALA A 169 8.72 7.45 4.37
CA ALA A 169 7.77 6.80 3.49
C ALA A 169 7.13 7.80 2.50
N ILE A 170 6.72 8.99 2.96
CA ILE A 170 6.09 9.99 2.09
C ILE A 170 7.09 10.54 1.06
N PHE A 171 8.36 10.73 1.43
CA PHE A 171 9.38 11.14 0.46
C PHE A 171 9.75 10.01 -0.49
N GLY A 172 9.73 8.75 -0.05
CA GLY A 172 9.76 7.63 -0.97
C GLY A 172 8.63 7.72 -2.00
N TRP A 173 7.39 7.90 -1.54
CA TRP A 173 6.24 8.03 -2.44
C TRP A 173 6.39 9.24 -3.38
N ALA A 174 6.76 10.40 -2.85
CA ALA A 174 6.94 11.64 -3.60
C ALA A 174 8.03 11.51 -4.66
N ASN A 175 9.18 10.90 -4.34
CA ASN A 175 10.27 10.68 -5.29
C ASN A 175 9.81 9.78 -6.45
N ARG A 176 9.09 8.69 -6.17
CA ARG A 176 8.55 7.80 -7.21
C ARG A 176 7.53 8.53 -8.09
N LEU A 177 6.68 9.35 -7.48
CA LEU A 177 5.70 10.15 -8.21
C LEU A 177 6.40 11.17 -9.12
N MET A 178 7.25 12.01 -8.54
CA MET A 178 7.84 13.17 -9.22
C MET A 178 8.80 12.77 -10.34
N HIS A 179 9.63 11.73 -10.15
CA HIS A 179 10.58 11.28 -11.17
C HIS A 179 9.93 10.71 -12.44
N VAL A 180 8.68 10.26 -12.35
CA VAL A 180 7.94 9.70 -13.50
C VAL A 180 6.98 10.72 -14.10
N LEU A 181 6.60 11.75 -13.35
CA LEU A 181 5.87 12.90 -13.87
C LEU A 181 6.78 13.95 -14.53
N GLY A 182 8.09 13.94 -14.26
CA GLY A 182 9.05 14.90 -14.83
C GLY A 182 10.48 14.71 -14.35
N HIS A 183 11.36 15.65 -14.72
CA HIS A 183 12.74 15.72 -14.24
C HIS A 183 13.10 17.16 -13.86
N ALA A 184 14.14 17.31 -13.04
CA ALA A 184 14.76 18.60 -12.74
C ALA A 184 16.12 18.65 -13.43
N ASP A 185 16.46 19.78 -14.03
CA ASP A 185 17.79 20.08 -14.53
C ASP A 185 18.32 21.40 -13.94
N GLN A 186 19.61 21.64 -14.15
CA GLN A 186 20.31 22.87 -13.73
C GLN A 186 20.35 23.90 -14.87
N ASN A 187 19.80 23.56 -16.03
CA ASN A 187 19.81 24.41 -17.20
C ASN A 187 18.63 25.38 -17.10
N LYS A 188 18.88 26.67 -17.31
CA LYS A 188 17.83 27.69 -17.38
C LYS A 188 16.96 27.50 -18.61
#